data_AF-A0A202DW92-F1
#
_entry.id   AF-A0A202DW92-F1
#
_cell.length_a   1.000
_cell.length_b   1.000
_cell.length_c   1.000
_cell.angle_alpha   90.00
_cell.angle_beta   90.00
_cell.angle_gamma   90.00
#
_symmetry.space_group_name_H-M   'P 1'
#
loop_
_entity.id
_entity.type
_entity.pdbx_description
1 polymer ?
#
loop_
_entity_poly.entity_id
_entity_poly.type
_entity_poly.pdbx_seq_one_letter_code
_entity_poly.pdbx_strand_id
1 'polypeptide(L)'
;MEINSANSLGFIDPKSNKVRSKKELQKQEARAPERNPAGADAVKAEVTDNSVRSAIIAVKGRARNDVNKVADRLNSATDDLKAGRENIKQLGSTARELRTAIKDGDEERAEELRGEFSQLISERREIAARTEQNNEGRGEEISIRVGNESRGSFIIERVEIPQPPEVDTRSEEGITQFLRESENELGNIRTQLNSQREQRQALSEINRDTQDELSSISNDSEQEVSRRVGSFREANNLANDIASRLGAQVALEQSVVNNIDEALVQSLVG
;
A
#
# COMPACT_ATOMS: atom_id res chain seq x y z
N MET A 1 -1.45 32.23 -6.99
CA MET A 1 -1.74 30.91 -7.59
C MET A 1 -1.40 29.87 -6.53
N GLU A 2 -2.41 29.46 -5.77
CA GLU A 2 -2.25 28.44 -4.73
C GLU A 2 -2.18 27.07 -5.40
N ILE A 3 -1.01 26.44 -5.34
CA ILE A 3 -0.84 25.06 -5.78
C ILE A 3 -1.43 24.20 -4.65
N ASN A 4 -2.66 23.73 -4.84
CA ASN A 4 -3.29 22.76 -3.95
C ASN A 4 -2.34 21.57 -3.73
N SER A 5 -1.85 21.47 -2.50
CA SER A 5 -0.94 20.44 -2.00
C SER A 5 -1.67 19.11 -1.75
N ALA A 6 -2.36 18.57 -2.76
CA ALA A 6 -3.17 17.36 -2.66
C ALA A 6 -2.58 16.13 -3.38
N ASN A 7 -1.30 16.16 -3.81
CA ASN A 7 -0.68 15.08 -4.60
C ASN A 7 0.38 14.25 -3.87
N SER A 8 0.38 14.20 -2.53
CA SER A 8 1.10 13.13 -1.84
C SER A 8 0.19 11.90 -1.77
N LEU A 9 0.49 10.85 -2.55
CA LEU A 9 -0.09 9.53 -2.34
C LEU A 9 0.18 9.12 -0.90
N GLY A 10 -0.88 9.12 -0.10
CA GLY A 10 -0.84 8.50 1.22
C GLY A 10 -0.92 6.99 1.07
N PHE A 11 -0.40 6.32 2.08
CA PHE A 11 -0.44 4.89 2.30
C PHE A 11 -1.75 4.50 2.96
N ILE A 12 -2.26 3.32 2.63
CA ILE A 12 -3.49 2.83 3.23
C ILE A 12 -3.17 2.28 4.63
N ASP A 13 -3.84 2.81 5.66
CA ASP A 13 -3.78 2.26 7.02
C ASP A 13 -4.46 0.88 7.04
N PRO A 14 -3.71 -0.20 7.36
CA PRO A 14 -4.26 -1.55 7.39
C PRO A 14 -5.31 -1.76 8.49
N LYS A 15 -5.41 -0.86 9.48
CA LYS A 15 -6.41 -0.92 10.56
C LYS A 15 -7.64 -0.08 10.25
N SER A 16 -7.46 1.13 9.71
CA SER A 16 -8.57 2.09 9.57
C SER A 16 -9.15 2.24 8.16
N ASN A 17 -8.54 1.61 7.14
CA ASN A 17 -8.93 1.80 5.73
C ASN A 17 -8.90 3.27 5.26
N LYS A 18 -8.07 4.11 5.89
CA LYS A 18 -7.92 5.53 5.52
C LYS A 18 -6.54 5.75 4.92
N VAL A 19 -6.47 6.70 3.99
CA VAL A 19 -5.21 7.17 3.41
C VAL A 19 -4.47 8.02 4.46
N ARG A 20 -3.20 7.69 4.73
CA ARG A 20 -2.33 8.36 5.72
C ARG A 20 -0.92 8.53 5.16
N SER A 21 -0.13 9.42 5.72
CA SER A 21 1.29 9.51 5.36
C SER A 21 2.09 8.30 5.89
N LYS A 22 3.23 7.98 5.26
CA LYS A 22 4.15 6.91 5.74
C LYS A 22 4.57 7.12 7.19
N LYS A 23 4.83 8.37 7.54
CA LYS A 23 5.26 8.79 8.88
C LYS A 23 4.16 8.56 9.93
N GLU A 24 2.90 8.75 9.56
CA GLU A 24 1.75 8.44 10.44
C GLU A 24 1.59 6.93 10.64
N LEU A 25 1.79 6.12 9.60
CA LEU A 25 1.76 4.66 9.73
C LEU A 25 2.87 4.14 10.65
N GLN A 26 4.11 4.57 10.43
CA GLN A 26 5.25 4.17 11.28
C GLN A 26 5.04 4.54 12.74
N LYS A 27 4.48 5.72 13.03
CA LYS A 27 4.18 6.16 14.40
C LYS A 27 3.08 5.32 15.07
N GLN A 28 2.19 4.74 14.28
CA GLN A 28 1.07 3.92 14.75
C GLN A 28 1.48 2.44 14.90
N GLU A 29 2.40 1.96 14.06
CA GLU A 29 3.07 0.66 14.18
C GLU A 29 3.99 0.62 15.41
N ALA A 30 4.77 1.67 15.64
CA ALA A 30 5.59 1.82 16.86
C ALA A 30 4.77 1.88 18.17
N ARG A 31 3.45 2.06 18.07
CA ARG A 31 2.50 2.07 19.20
C ARG A 31 1.67 0.79 19.29
N ALA A 32 1.84 -0.15 18.37
CA ALA A 32 1.12 -1.41 18.39
C ALA A 32 1.90 -2.44 19.23
N PRO A 33 1.25 -3.14 20.17
CA PRO A 33 1.88 -4.27 20.84
C PRO A 33 2.20 -5.38 19.82
N GLU A 34 3.40 -5.97 19.93
CA GLU A 34 3.87 -7.08 19.11
C GLU A 34 2.86 -8.22 19.12
N ARG A 35 2.40 -8.64 17.93
CA ARG A 35 1.54 -9.84 17.78
C ARG A 35 2.43 -11.06 17.57
N ASN A 36 2.35 -12.00 18.51
CA ASN A 36 3.04 -13.29 18.46
C ASN A 36 2.70 -14.09 17.18
N PRO A 37 3.69 -14.69 16.49
CA PRO A 37 3.51 -15.44 15.25
C PRO A 37 3.37 -16.96 15.53
N ALA A 38 2.49 -17.35 16.45
CA ALA A 38 2.29 -18.76 16.79
C ALA A 38 0.86 -19.18 16.45
N GLY A 39 0.69 -19.87 15.32
CA GLY A 39 -0.61 -20.42 14.93
C GLY A 39 -0.72 -20.76 13.45
N ALA A 40 0.35 -21.30 12.85
CA ALA A 40 0.28 -21.94 11.54
C ALA A 40 0.47 -23.43 11.76
N ASP A 41 -0.62 -24.17 11.99
CA ASP A 41 -0.74 -25.52 11.44
C ASP A 41 -2.15 -26.11 11.58
N ALA A 42 -2.56 -26.73 10.46
CA ALA A 42 -3.65 -27.68 10.23
C ALA A 42 -5.07 -27.34 10.73
N VAL A 43 -5.95 -26.91 9.80
CA VAL A 43 -7.41 -27.01 9.99
C VAL A 43 -8.06 -27.60 8.73
N LYS A 44 -8.58 -28.83 8.85
CA LYS A 44 -9.66 -29.33 7.98
C LYS A 44 -10.85 -28.39 8.20
N ALA A 45 -11.17 -27.58 7.19
CA ALA A 45 -12.05 -26.43 7.35
C ALA A 45 -13.54 -26.84 7.45
N GLU A 46 -14.07 -26.82 8.67
CA GLU A 46 -15.46 -26.40 8.88
C GLU A 46 -15.55 -24.89 8.58
N VAL A 47 -16.46 -24.49 7.71
CA VAL A 47 -16.72 -23.07 7.42
C VAL A 47 -17.44 -22.47 8.63
N THR A 48 -16.68 -21.79 9.49
CA THR A 48 -17.18 -21.02 10.62
C THR A 48 -17.12 -19.52 10.30
N ASP A 49 -17.91 -18.67 10.96
CA ASP A 49 -17.88 -17.20 10.77
C ASP A 49 -16.44 -16.64 10.91
N ASN A 50 -15.65 -17.22 11.80
CA ASN A 50 -14.25 -16.86 11.99
C ASN A 50 -13.34 -17.17 10.79
N SER A 51 -13.61 -18.23 10.00
CA SER A 51 -12.78 -18.57 8.83
C SER A 51 -13.07 -17.65 7.64
N VAL A 52 -14.33 -17.25 7.44
CA VAL A 52 -14.74 -16.28 6.41
C VAL A 52 -14.16 -14.90 6.71
N ARG A 53 -14.28 -14.41 7.94
CA ARG A 53 -13.68 -13.13 8.36
C ARG A 53 -12.17 -13.11 8.20
N SER A 54 -11.49 -14.20 8.55
CA SER A 54 -10.04 -14.33 8.40
C SER A 54 -9.59 -14.27 6.94
N ALA A 55 -10.34 -14.92 6.03
CA ALA A 55 -10.06 -14.86 4.60
C ALA A 55 -10.23 -13.44 4.04
N ILE A 56 -11.28 -12.71 4.43
CA ILE A 56 -11.52 -11.32 4.02
C ILE A 56 -10.40 -10.39 4.53
N ILE A 57 -9.97 -10.57 5.79
CA ILE A 57 -8.85 -9.81 6.35
C ILE A 57 -7.57 -10.07 5.54
N ALA A 58 -7.30 -11.31 5.15
CA ALA A 58 -6.12 -11.66 4.36
C ALA A 58 -6.18 -11.07 2.93
N VAL A 59 -7.35 -11.02 2.30
CA VAL A 59 -7.55 -10.36 1.00
C VAL A 59 -7.32 -8.86 1.12
N LYS A 60 -7.93 -8.20 2.12
CA LYS A 60 -7.73 -6.77 2.41
C LYS A 60 -6.25 -6.45 2.67
N GLY A 61 -5.57 -7.29 3.44
CA GLY A 61 -4.15 -7.12 3.75
C GLY A 61 -3.26 -7.18 2.51
N ARG A 62 -3.48 -8.18 1.64
CA ARG A 62 -2.71 -8.34 0.39
C ARG A 62 -2.91 -7.16 -0.56
N ALA A 63 -4.15 -6.82 -0.88
CA ALA A 63 -4.47 -5.73 -1.80
C ALA A 63 -3.84 -4.40 -1.35
N ARG A 64 -3.89 -4.10 -0.05
CA ARG A 64 -3.28 -2.89 0.52
C ARG A 64 -1.75 -2.92 0.46
N ASN A 65 -1.14 -4.08 0.72
CA ASN A 65 0.31 -4.22 0.61
C ASN A 65 0.78 -3.99 -0.81
N ASP A 66 0.05 -4.49 -1.82
CA ASP A 66 0.38 -4.28 -3.23
C ASP A 66 0.28 -2.80 -3.61
N VAL A 67 -0.83 -2.13 -3.26
CA VAL A 67 -1.01 -0.68 -3.49
C VAL A 67 0.09 0.14 -2.80
N ASN A 68 0.37 -0.16 -1.52
CA ASN A 68 1.39 0.54 -0.76
C ASN A 68 2.80 0.31 -1.34
N LYS A 69 3.10 -0.88 -1.86
CA LYS A 69 4.37 -1.20 -2.51
C LYS A 69 4.56 -0.36 -3.79
N VAL A 70 3.52 -0.23 -4.61
CA VAL A 70 3.55 0.66 -5.80
C VAL A 70 3.73 2.12 -5.36
N ALA A 71 2.95 2.57 -4.38
CA ALA A 71 3.02 3.94 -3.86
C ALA A 71 4.42 4.28 -3.31
N ASP A 72 5.04 3.37 -2.55
CA ASP A 72 6.39 3.52 -2.01
C ASP A 72 7.43 3.68 -3.12
N ARG A 73 7.38 2.81 -4.14
CA ARG A 73 8.31 2.84 -5.28
C ARG A 73 8.14 4.12 -6.11
N LEU A 74 6.91 4.58 -6.36
CA LEU A 74 6.63 5.86 -7.04
C LEU A 74 7.08 7.06 -6.21
N ASN A 75 6.91 7.01 -4.89
CA ASN A 75 7.38 8.06 -3.97
C ASN A 75 8.90 8.17 -4.01
N SER A 76 9.59 7.05 -3.83
CA SER A 76 11.06 6.99 -3.94
C SER A 76 11.56 7.51 -5.30
N ALA A 77 10.95 7.09 -6.42
CA ALA A 77 11.34 7.54 -7.76
C ALA A 77 11.18 9.06 -7.94
N THR A 78 10.05 9.60 -7.46
CA THR A 78 9.78 11.03 -7.51
C THR A 78 10.76 11.84 -6.65
N ASP A 79 11.11 11.33 -5.46
CA ASP A 79 12.01 12.01 -4.53
C ASP A 79 13.45 12.02 -5.05
N ASP A 80 13.92 10.91 -5.64
CA ASP A 80 15.22 10.86 -6.32
C ASP A 80 15.29 11.87 -7.47
N LEU A 81 14.28 11.90 -8.35
CA LEU A 81 14.21 12.85 -9.46
C LEU A 81 14.17 14.31 -8.99
N LYS A 82 13.46 14.61 -7.90
CA LYS A 82 13.44 15.96 -7.31
C LYS A 82 14.81 16.34 -6.74
N ALA A 83 15.49 15.42 -6.04
CA ALA A 83 16.82 15.65 -5.51
C ALA A 83 17.82 15.93 -6.65
N GLY A 84 17.82 15.10 -7.70
CA GLY A 84 18.66 15.33 -8.88
C GLY A 84 18.37 16.65 -9.58
N ARG A 85 17.08 16.99 -9.76
CA ARG A 85 16.68 18.29 -10.35
C ARG A 85 17.21 19.47 -9.56
N GLU A 86 17.13 19.42 -8.24
CA GLU A 86 17.54 20.53 -7.39
C GLU A 86 19.06 20.69 -7.37
N ASN A 87 19.80 19.60 -7.25
CA ASN A 87 21.26 19.62 -7.33
C ASN A 87 21.76 20.14 -8.71
N ILE A 88 21.16 19.71 -9.84
CA ILE A 88 21.53 20.22 -11.17
C ILE A 88 21.24 21.73 -11.31
N LYS A 89 20.16 22.23 -10.71
CA LYS A 89 19.89 23.69 -10.71
C LYS A 89 20.95 24.45 -9.92
N GLN A 90 21.36 23.95 -8.76
CA GLN A 90 22.40 24.55 -7.94
C GLN A 90 23.73 24.56 -8.71
N LEU A 91 24.13 23.40 -9.27
CA LEU A 91 25.29 23.31 -10.16
C LEU A 91 25.22 24.31 -11.31
N GLY A 92 24.06 24.46 -11.95
CA GLY A 92 23.85 25.43 -13.02
C GLY A 92 23.92 26.89 -12.56
N SER A 93 23.56 27.20 -11.31
CA SER A 93 23.74 28.54 -10.73
C SER A 93 25.21 28.81 -10.47
N THR A 94 25.88 27.92 -9.73
CA THR A 94 27.30 28.01 -9.39
C THR A 94 28.16 28.08 -10.66
N ALA A 95 27.85 27.29 -11.69
CA ALA A 95 28.53 27.35 -12.99
C ALA A 95 28.36 28.71 -13.69
N ARG A 96 27.17 29.32 -13.65
CA ARG A 96 26.95 30.66 -14.23
C ARG A 96 27.74 31.72 -13.48
N GLU A 97 27.75 31.66 -12.14
CA GLU A 97 28.54 32.57 -11.31
C GLU A 97 30.04 32.38 -11.55
N LEU A 98 30.50 31.12 -11.65
CA LEU A 98 31.90 30.80 -11.91
C LEU A 98 32.35 31.35 -13.26
N ARG A 99 31.51 31.21 -14.29
CA ARG A 99 31.78 31.78 -15.62
C ARG A 99 31.95 33.30 -15.56
N THR A 100 31.09 33.98 -14.81
CA THR A 100 31.17 35.43 -14.61
C THR A 100 32.45 35.82 -13.88
N ALA A 101 32.78 35.14 -12.78
CA ALA A 101 34.02 35.41 -12.02
C ALA A 101 35.29 35.24 -12.87
N ILE A 102 35.35 34.18 -13.70
CA ILE A 102 36.45 33.96 -14.65
C ILE A 102 36.54 35.10 -15.67
N LYS A 103 35.40 35.51 -16.22
CA LYS A 103 35.34 36.60 -17.21
C LYS A 103 35.77 37.95 -16.64
N ASP A 104 35.42 38.21 -15.39
CA ASP A 104 35.74 39.45 -14.68
C ASP A 104 37.18 39.44 -14.10
N GLY A 105 37.88 38.29 -14.18
CA GLY A 105 39.23 38.13 -13.65
C GLY A 105 39.32 38.03 -12.13
N ASP A 106 38.19 37.73 -11.46
CA ASP A 106 38.10 37.57 -10.01
C ASP A 106 38.53 36.15 -9.61
N GLU A 107 39.85 35.97 -9.44
CA GLU A 107 40.43 34.65 -9.14
C GLU A 107 40.03 34.12 -7.75
N GLU A 108 39.86 35.00 -6.75
CA GLU A 108 39.46 34.61 -5.39
C GLU A 108 38.04 34.04 -5.41
N ARG A 109 37.10 34.76 -6.02
CA ARG A 109 35.71 34.28 -6.14
C ARG A 109 35.59 33.05 -7.03
N ALA A 110 36.38 32.97 -8.10
CA ALA A 110 36.38 31.80 -8.98
C ALA A 110 36.85 30.53 -8.24
N GLU A 111 37.85 30.62 -7.34
CA GLU A 111 38.32 29.47 -6.59
C GLU A 111 37.31 28.99 -5.53
N GLU A 112 36.63 29.92 -4.84
CA GLU A 112 35.51 29.58 -3.95
C GLU A 112 34.41 28.80 -4.69
N LEU A 113 33.98 29.31 -5.84
CA LEU A 113 32.94 28.70 -6.66
C LEU A 113 33.36 27.35 -7.24
N ARG A 114 34.64 27.13 -7.54
CA ARG A 114 35.17 25.80 -7.90
C ARG A 114 35.05 24.81 -6.74
N GLY A 115 35.31 25.27 -5.51
CA GLY A 115 35.12 24.47 -4.30
C GLY A 115 33.66 24.05 -4.12
N GLU A 116 32.73 25.01 -4.17
CA GLU A 116 31.29 24.74 -4.11
C GLU A 116 30.82 23.81 -5.24
N PHE A 117 31.29 24.04 -6.47
CA PHE A 117 30.98 23.21 -7.62
C PHE A 117 31.43 21.77 -7.42
N SER A 118 32.65 21.55 -6.90
CA SER A 118 33.18 20.22 -6.62
C SER A 118 32.37 19.46 -5.55
N GLN A 119 31.90 20.16 -4.52
CA GLN A 119 31.01 19.59 -3.50
C GLN A 119 29.67 19.16 -4.12
N LEU A 120 29.04 20.02 -4.90
CA LEU A 120 27.78 19.72 -5.58
C LEU A 120 27.91 18.55 -6.58
N ILE A 121 29.06 18.43 -7.25
CA ILE A 121 29.38 17.27 -8.11
C ILE A 121 29.47 15.99 -7.29
N SER A 122 30.06 16.05 -6.10
CA SER A 122 30.15 14.90 -5.19
C SER A 122 28.77 14.48 -4.70
N GLU A 123 27.93 15.44 -4.27
CA GLU A 123 26.52 15.18 -3.94
C GLU A 123 25.75 14.58 -5.13
N ARG A 124 26.01 15.06 -6.35
CA ARG A 124 25.39 14.51 -7.56
C ARG A 124 25.74 13.04 -7.76
N ARG A 125 27.00 12.66 -7.53
CA ARG A 125 27.44 11.25 -7.61
C ARG A 125 26.73 10.39 -6.57
N GLU A 126 26.57 10.89 -5.35
CA GLU A 126 25.82 10.20 -4.30
C GLU A 126 24.35 10.01 -4.66
N ILE A 127 23.70 11.05 -5.20
CA ILE A 127 22.31 10.99 -5.68
C ILE A 127 22.19 9.94 -6.80
N ALA A 128 23.09 9.95 -7.78
CA ALA A 128 23.08 8.98 -8.87
C ALA A 128 23.27 7.54 -8.37
N ALA A 129 24.23 7.32 -7.46
CA ALA A 129 24.47 6.00 -6.86
C ALA A 129 23.26 5.50 -6.04
N ARG A 130 22.66 6.36 -5.21
CA ARG A 130 21.45 6.02 -4.45
C ARG A 130 20.27 5.71 -5.38
N THR A 131 20.14 6.47 -6.47
CA THR A 131 19.06 6.27 -7.45
C THR A 131 19.21 4.91 -8.14
N GLU A 132 20.44 4.53 -8.49
CA GLU A 132 20.72 3.22 -9.08
C GLU A 132 20.41 2.08 -8.10
N GLN A 133 20.78 2.23 -6.83
CA GLN A 133 20.40 1.26 -5.79
C GLN A 133 18.87 1.17 -5.64
N ASN A 134 18.17 2.31 -5.64
CA ASN A 134 16.70 2.33 -5.57
C ASN A 134 16.03 1.77 -6.84
N ASN A 135 16.74 1.72 -7.97
CA ASN A 135 16.26 1.11 -9.21
C ASN A 135 16.24 -0.43 -9.16
N GLU A 136 16.92 -1.08 -8.21
CA GLU A 136 16.96 -2.57 -8.11
C GLU A 136 15.58 -3.21 -7.89
N GLY A 137 14.57 -2.44 -7.47
CA GLY A 137 13.16 -2.87 -7.42
C GLY A 137 12.26 -2.20 -8.45
N ARG A 138 12.78 -1.35 -9.34
CA ARG A 138 12.01 -0.66 -10.39
C ARG A 138 12.15 -1.42 -11.72
N GLY A 139 11.11 -1.36 -12.53
CA GLY A 139 10.97 -2.14 -13.77
C GLY A 139 10.31 -3.51 -13.58
N GLU A 140 10.02 -3.92 -12.34
CA GLU A 140 9.21 -5.11 -12.07
C GLU A 140 7.71 -4.77 -12.13
N GLU A 141 6.93 -5.65 -12.74
CA GLU A 141 5.47 -5.55 -12.72
C GLU A 141 4.94 -5.90 -11.33
N ILE A 142 4.13 -5.01 -10.76
CA ILE A 142 3.33 -5.26 -9.56
C ILE A 142 1.87 -5.30 -9.97
N SER A 143 1.23 -6.47 -9.89
CA SER A 143 -0.21 -6.59 -10.05
C SER A 143 -0.93 -6.33 -8.73
N ILE A 144 -1.94 -5.45 -8.75
CA ILE A 144 -2.83 -5.23 -7.62
C ILE A 144 -4.05 -6.12 -7.80
N ARG A 145 -4.32 -7.00 -6.82
CA ARG A 145 -5.43 -7.94 -6.86
C ARG A 145 -6.33 -7.85 -5.64
N VAL A 146 -7.62 -8.06 -5.85
CA VAL A 146 -8.62 -8.22 -4.81
C VAL A 146 -9.30 -9.57 -5.00
N GLY A 147 -9.06 -10.49 -4.06
CA GLY A 147 -9.50 -11.88 -4.23
C GLY A 147 -8.83 -12.53 -5.44
N ASN A 148 -9.64 -12.97 -6.39
CA ASN A 148 -9.16 -13.54 -7.67
C ASN A 148 -9.16 -12.51 -8.82
N GLU A 149 -9.63 -11.29 -8.58
CA GLU A 149 -9.74 -10.27 -9.62
C GLU A 149 -8.52 -9.36 -9.64
N SER A 150 -8.03 -9.09 -10.85
CA SER A 150 -6.97 -8.11 -11.08
C SER A 150 -7.58 -6.72 -11.19
N ARG A 151 -7.07 -5.76 -10.42
CA ARG A 151 -7.49 -4.35 -10.48
C ARG A 151 -6.56 -3.49 -11.32
N GLY A 152 -5.37 -4.01 -11.63
CA GLY A 152 -4.43 -3.40 -12.54
C GLY A 152 -3.02 -3.88 -12.27
N SER A 153 -2.09 -3.45 -13.11
CA SER A 153 -0.67 -3.69 -12.88
C SER A 153 0.14 -2.44 -13.19
N PHE A 154 1.26 -2.32 -12.47
CA PHE A 154 2.17 -1.20 -12.60
C PHE A 154 3.57 -1.71 -12.87
N ILE A 155 4.19 -1.15 -13.91
CA ILE A 155 5.63 -1.21 -14.09
C ILE A 155 6.15 0.18 -13.76
N ILE A 156 6.76 0.32 -12.59
CA ILE A 156 7.34 1.60 -12.19
C ILE A 156 8.66 1.73 -12.94
N GLU A 157 8.72 2.71 -13.83
CA GLU A 157 9.90 2.94 -14.66
C GLU A 157 11.13 3.19 -13.79
N ARG A 158 12.27 2.66 -14.24
CA ARG A 158 13.56 3.05 -13.69
C ARG A 158 13.77 4.52 -14.01
N VAL A 159 14.27 5.27 -13.05
CA VAL A 159 14.59 6.68 -13.26
C VAL A 159 16.08 6.83 -13.43
N GLU A 160 16.47 7.77 -14.29
CA GLU A 160 17.85 7.98 -14.65
C GLU A 160 18.30 9.37 -14.20
N ILE A 161 19.34 9.38 -13.37
CA ILE A 161 20.10 10.59 -13.01
C ILE A 161 21.54 10.31 -13.45
N PRO A 162 21.98 10.85 -14.60
CA PRO A 162 23.29 10.54 -15.13
C PRO A 162 24.40 11.05 -14.19
N GLN A 163 25.49 10.31 -14.16
CA GLN A 163 26.71 10.76 -13.49
C GLN A 163 27.14 12.12 -14.06
N PRO A 164 27.67 13.03 -13.21
CA PRO A 164 28.14 14.32 -13.70
C PRO A 164 29.25 14.14 -14.75
N PRO A 165 29.23 14.90 -15.85
CA PRO A 165 30.33 14.93 -16.80
C PRO A 165 31.59 15.50 -16.12
N GLU A 166 32.75 15.18 -16.67
CA GLU A 166 33.98 15.90 -16.31
C GLU A 166 33.92 17.30 -16.92
N VAL A 167 34.07 18.32 -16.07
CA VAL A 167 33.96 19.72 -16.47
C VAL A 167 35.31 20.38 -16.26
N ASP A 168 35.84 21.04 -17.30
CA ASP A 168 36.93 21.98 -17.12
C ASP A 168 36.40 23.28 -16.51
N THR A 169 36.52 23.41 -15.19
CA THR A 169 36.06 24.57 -14.42
C THR A 169 37.01 25.77 -14.50
N ARG A 170 38.06 25.70 -15.33
CA ARG A 170 38.99 26.81 -15.60
C ARG A 170 38.74 27.46 -16.96
N SER A 171 38.03 26.78 -17.86
CA SER A 171 37.67 27.28 -19.18
C SER A 171 36.22 27.79 -19.22
N GLU A 172 36.01 28.93 -19.88
CA GLU A 172 34.68 29.46 -20.14
C GLU A 172 33.87 28.53 -21.06
N GLU A 173 34.53 27.93 -22.05
CA GLU A 173 33.95 26.94 -22.96
C GLU A 173 33.52 25.68 -22.21
N GLY A 174 34.37 25.16 -21.31
CA GLY A 174 34.06 23.98 -20.48
C GLY A 174 32.81 24.20 -19.63
N ILE A 175 32.73 25.35 -18.96
CA ILE A 175 31.56 25.73 -18.15
C ILE A 175 30.32 25.93 -19.03
N THR A 176 30.47 26.52 -20.22
CA THR A 176 29.34 26.74 -21.14
C THR A 176 28.79 25.44 -21.70
N GLN A 177 29.66 24.47 -22.01
CA GLN A 177 29.24 23.12 -22.41
C GLN A 177 28.48 22.43 -21.27
N PHE A 178 29.00 22.47 -20.05
CA PHE A 178 28.33 21.91 -18.88
C PHE A 178 26.93 22.49 -18.66
N LEU A 179 26.76 23.81 -18.81
CA LEU A 179 25.46 24.46 -18.68
C LEU A 179 24.44 23.95 -19.71
N ARG A 180 24.87 23.75 -20.96
CA ARG A 180 24.01 23.20 -22.03
C ARG A 180 23.60 21.75 -21.73
N GLU A 181 24.55 20.92 -21.30
CA GLU A 181 24.28 19.53 -20.92
C GLU A 181 23.31 19.46 -19.72
N SER A 182 23.53 20.30 -18.71
CA SER A 182 22.64 20.42 -17.55
C SER A 182 21.21 20.83 -17.92
N GLU A 183 21.02 21.69 -18.93
CA GLU A 183 19.70 22.06 -19.42
C GLU A 183 18.96 20.89 -20.08
N ASN A 184 19.69 20.08 -20.87
CA ASN A 184 19.14 18.85 -21.47
C ASN A 184 18.75 17.85 -20.39
N GLU A 185 19.60 17.65 -19.38
CA GLU A 185 19.33 16.77 -18.24
C GLU A 185 18.10 17.22 -17.44
N LEU A 186 17.96 18.53 -17.19
CA LEU A 186 16.77 19.09 -16.56
C LEU A 186 15.51 18.85 -17.40
N GLY A 187 15.61 18.87 -18.73
CA GLY A 187 14.55 18.48 -19.64
C GLY A 187 14.14 17.03 -19.44
N ASN A 188 15.10 16.11 -19.44
CA ASN A 188 14.87 14.68 -19.24
C ASN A 188 14.23 14.38 -17.87
N ILE A 189 14.76 14.98 -16.80
CA ILE A 189 14.21 14.80 -15.44
C ILE A 189 12.78 15.35 -15.35
N ARG A 190 12.45 16.45 -16.03
CA ARG A 190 11.07 16.96 -16.09
C ARG A 190 10.13 15.98 -16.79
N THR A 191 10.56 15.39 -17.91
CA THR A 191 9.79 14.36 -18.62
C THR A 191 9.54 13.15 -17.73
N GLN A 192 10.58 12.64 -17.06
CA GLN A 192 10.43 11.53 -16.11
C GLN A 192 9.48 11.90 -14.95
N LEU A 193 9.59 13.11 -14.37
CA LEU A 193 8.67 13.57 -13.31
C LEU A 193 7.21 13.65 -13.78
N ASN A 194 6.97 13.97 -15.05
CA ASN A 194 5.61 13.96 -15.61
C ASN A 194 5.09 12.53 -15.79
N SER A 195 5.89 11.61 -16.34
CA SER A 195 5.55 10.17 -16.38
C SER A 195 5.20 9.65 -14.97
N GLN A 196 6.02 9.96 -13.97
CA GLN A 196 5.74 9.58 -12.57
C GLN A 196 4.43 10.18 -12.06
N ARG A 197 4.06 11.41 -12.45
CA ARG A 197 2.76 12.00 -12.07
C ARG A 197 1.58 11.27 -12.70
N GLU A 198 1.69 10.87 -13.96
CA GLU A 198 0.66 10.09 -14.65
C GLU A 198 0.48 8.71 -13.99
N GLN A 199 1.59 8.03 -13.68
CA GLN A 199 1.54 6.76 -12.95
C GLN A 199 0.90 6.91 -11.55
N ARG A 200 1.14 8.04 -10.88
CA ARG A 200 0.48 8.34 -9.59
C ARG A 200 -1.02 8.57 -9.73
N GLN A 201 -1.47 9.21 -10.81
CA GLN A 201 -2.89 9.41 -11.08
C GLN A 201 -3.57 8.06 -11.34
N ALA A 202 -2.98 7.22 -12.19
CA ALA A 202 -3.46 5.86 -12.43
C ALA A 202 -3.52 5.03 -11.15
N LEU A 203 -2.51 5.12 -10.27
CA LEU A 203 -2.53 4.44 -8.97
C LEU A 203 -3.66 4.95 -8.07
N SER A 204 -3.94 6.26 -8.10
CA SER A 204 -5.05 6.83 -7.33
C SER A 204 -6.41 6.27 -7.76
N GLU A 205 -6.62 6.08 -9.06
CA GLU A 205 -7.83 5.48 -9.62
C GLU A 205 -7.95 4.00 -9.20
N ILE A 206 -6.90 3.20 -9.44
CA ILE A 206 -6.88 1.79 -9.05
C ILE A 206 -7.04 1.61 -7.52
N ASN A 207 -6.44 2.49 -6.72
CA ASN A 207 -6.61 2.47 -5.27
C ASN A 207 -8.07 2.72 -4.87
N ARG A 208 -8.75 3.66 -5.52
CA ARG A 208 -10.17 3.92 -5.29
C ARG A 208 -11.02 2.70 -5.64
N ASP A 209 -10.84 2.13 -6.83
CA ASP A 209 -11.57 0.95 -7.27
C ASP A 209 -11.30 -0.27 -6.36
N THR A 210 -10.05 -0.42 -5.92
CA THR A 210 -9.64 -1.44 -4.94
C THR A 210 -10.37 -1.23 -3.61
N GLN A 211 -10.51 0.01 -3.13
CA GLN A 211 -11.21 0.31 -1.88
C GLN A 211 -12.72 0.08 -1.98
N ASP A 212 -13.33 0.45 -3.11
CA ASP A 212 -14.75 0.24 -3.37
C ASP A 212 -15.06 -1.26 -3.40
N GLU A 213 -14.24 -2.06 -4.08
CA GLU A 213 -14.37 -3.52 -4.11
C GLU A 213 -14.20 -4.15 -2.71
N LEU A 214 -13.14 -3.78 -1.98
CA LEU A 214 -12.91 -4.31 -0.63
C LEU A 214 -14.05 -3.96 0.33
N SER A 215 -14.77 -2.87 0.06
CA SER A 215 -15.96 -2.47 0.80
C SER A 215 -17.17 -3.31 0.38
N SER A 216 -17.39 -3.56 -0.92
CA SER A 216 -18.43 -4.47 -1.41
C SER A 216 -18.26 -5.87 -0.84
N ILE A 217 -17.07 -6.46 -0.95
CA ILE A 217 -16.78 -7.79 -0.41
C ILE A 217 -17.06 -7.86 1.09
N SER A 218 -16.75 -6.80 1.85
CA SER A 218 -17.08 -6.75 3.29
C SER A 218 -18.57 -6.78 3.52
N ASN A 219 -19.31 -5.91 2.83
CA ASN A 219 -20.76 -5.77 3.00
C ASN A 219 -21.50 -7.04 2.57
N ASP A 220 -21.15 -7.60 1.42
CA ASP A 220 -21.78 -8.80 0.87
C ASP A 220 -21.50 -10.02 1.75
N SER A 221 -20.26 -10.14 2.24
CA SER A 221 -19.89 -11.23 3.15
C SER A 221 -20.55 -11.09 4.52
N GLU A 222 -20.63 -9.87 5.07
CA GLU A 222 -21.31 -9.62 6.35
C GLU A 222 -22.81 -9.90 6.25
N GLN A 223 -23.45 -9.56 5.13
CA GLN A 223 -24.85 -9.90 4.86
C GLN A 223 -25.05 -11.41 4.70
N GLU A 224 -24.21 -12.09 3.93
CA GLU A 224 -24.33 -13.53 3.69
C GLU A 224 -24.08 -14.33 4.97
N VAL A 225 -23.09 -13.95 5.78
CA VAL A 225 -22.88 -14.52 7.11
C VAL A 225 -24.09 -14.28 8.01
N SER A 226 -24.64 -13.05 8.03
CA SER A 226 -25.82 -12.74 8.84
C SER A 226 -27.04 -13.56 8.42
N ARG A 227 -27.25 -13.76 7.11
CA ARG A 227 -28.32 -14.63 6.57
C ARG A 227 -28.14 -16.08 6.99
N ARG A 228 -26.92 -16.62 6.87
CA ARG A 228 -26.61 -18.01 7.25
C ARG A 228 -26.73 -18.24 8.76
N VAL A 229 -26.23 -17.31 9.58
CA VAL A 229 -26.38 -17.40 11.04
C VAL A 229 -27.86 -17.30 11.44
N GLY A 230 -28.63 -16.43 10.76
CA GLY A 230 -30.08 -16.36 10.92
C GLY A 230 -30.77 -17.69 10.63
N SER A 231 -30.49 -18.29 9.47
CA SER A 231 -31.10 -19.58 9.07
C SER A 231 -30.66 -20.75 9.96
N PHE A 232 -29.40 -20.78 10.43
CA PHE A 232 -28.94 -21.77 11.41
C PHE A 232 -29.66 -21.62 12.76
N ARG A 233 -29.90 -20.38 13.21
CA ARG A 233 -30.62 -20.13 14.46
C ARG A 233 -32.09 -20.55 14.35
N GLU A 234 -32.72 -20.29 13.21
CA GLU A 234 -34.07 -20.74 12.90
C GLU A 234 -34.16 -22.27 12.85
N ALA A 235 -33.22 -22.93 12.16
CA ALA A 235 -33.15 -24.38 12.12
C ALA A 235 -32.94 -25.00 13.50
N ASN A 236 -32.10 -24.39 14.34
CA ASN A 236 -31.86 -24.85 15.71
C ASN A 236 -33.09 -24.64 16.60
N ASN A 237 -33.80 -23.52 16.46
CA ASN A 237 -35.07 -23.28 17.16
C ASN A 237 -36.14 -24.30 16.74
N LEU A 238 -36.24 -24.62 15.44
CA LEU A 238 -37.14 -25.64 14.93
C LEU A 238 -36.79 -27.03 15.48
N ALA A 239 -35.51 -27.39 15.49
CA ALA A 239 -35.05 -28.66 16.05
C ALA A 239 -35.39 -28.78 17.55
N ASN A 240 -35.20 -27.70 18.32
CA ASN A 240 -35.58 -27.66 19.73
C ASN A 240 -37.10 -27.73 19.94
N ASP A 241 -37.91 -27.09 19.09
CA ASP A 241 -39.38 -27.19 19.16
C ASP A 241 -39.87 -28.61 18.84
N ILE A 242 -39.29 -29.26 17.82
CA ILE A 242 -39.59 -30.67 17.49
C ILE A 242 -39.18 -31.59 18.66
N ALA A 243 -38.00 -31.40 19.24
CA ALA A 243 -37.52 -32.20 20.37
C ALA A 243 -38.43 -32.04 21.61
N SER A 244 -38.88 -30.81 21.90
CA SER A 244 -39.84 -30.52 22.98
C SER A 244 -41.19 -31.22 22.75
N ARG A 245 -41.73 -31.17 21.52
CA ARG A 245 -42.99 -31.83 21.16
C ARG A 245 -42.90 -33.35 21.24
N LEU A 246 -41.80 -33.94 20.76
CA LEU A 246 -41.56 -35.38 20.89
C LEU A 246 -41.45 -35.80 22.36
N GLY A 247 -40.75 -35.02 23.19
CA GLY A 247 -40.68 -35.26 24.63
C GLY A 247 -42.07 -35.21 25.31
N ALA A 248 -42.90 -34.23 24.93
CA ALA A 248 -44.27 -34.13 25.44
C ALA A 248 -45.16 -35.30 24.97
N GLN A 249 -44.99 -35.77 23.74
CA GLN A 249 -45.73 -36.91 23.20
C GLN A 249 -45.34 -38.22 23.91
N VAL A 250 -44.04 -38.45 24.16
CA VAL A 250 -43.56 -39.61 24.91
C VAL A 250 -44.05 -39.57 26.36
N ALA A 251 -44.09 -38.40 26.99
CA ALA A 251 -44.65 -38.25 28.34
C ALA A 251 -46.17 -38.53 28.37
N LEU A 252 -46.91 -38.13 27.33
CA LEU A 252 -48.33 -38.42 27.19
C LEU A 252 -48.57 -39.93 27.02
N GLU A 253 -47.81 -40.59 26.14
CA GLU A 253 -47.89 -42.04 25.92
C GLU A 253 -47.56 -42.82 27.19
N GLN A 254 -46.52 -42.42 27.94
CA GLN A 254 -46.21 -43.02 29.24
C GLN A 254 -47.33 -42.83 30.26
N SER A 255 -48.00 -41.67 30.28
CA SER A 255 -49.15 -41.45 31.17
C SER A 255 -50.34 -42.35 30.81
N VAL A 256 -50.58 -42.60 29.52
CA VAL A 256 -51.65 -43.49 29.06
C VAL A 256 -51.32 -44.94 29.41
N VAL A 257 -50.08 -45.39 29.22
CA VAL A 257 -49.66 -46.75 29.63
C VAL A 257 -49.79 -46.94 31.14
N ASN A 258 -49.31 -45.98 31.94
CA ASN A 258 -49.42 -46.07 33.40
C ASN A 258 -50.89 -46.09 33.88
N ASN A 259 -51.77 -45.30 33.26
CA ASN A 259 -53.19 -45.30 33.60
C ASN A 259 -53.90 -46.60 33.19
N ILE A 260 -53.48 -47.25 32.10
CA ILE A 260 -54.00 -48.55 31.68
C ILE A 260 -53.55 -49.65 32.65
N ASP A 261 -52.28 -49.65 33.05
CA ASP A 261 -51.75 -50.61 34.01
C ASP A 261 -52.42 -50.45 35.39
N GLU A 262 -52.66 -49.23 35.85
CA GLU A 262 -53.33 -48.96 37.12
C GLU A 262 -54.81 -49.39 37.10
N ALA A 263 -55.53 -49.16 35.98
CA ALA A 263 -56.90 -49.62 35.79
C ALA A 263 -57.00 -51.16 35.69
N LEU A 264 -56.04 -51.81 35.04
CA LEU A 264 -55.95 -53.28 34.97
C LEU A 264 -55.68 -53.90 36.33
N VAL A 265 -54.75 -53.32 37.11
CA VAL A 265 -54.44 -53.77 38.47
C VAL A 265 -55.66 -53.58 39.39
N GLN A 266 -56.39 -52.47 39.29
CA GLN A 266 -57.62 -52.27 40.07
C GLN A 266 -58.74 -53.26 39.67
N SER A 267 -58.84 -53.65 38.39
CA SER A 267 -59.83 -54.64 37.93
C SER A 267 -59.53 -56.09 38.35
N LEU A 268 -58.29 -56.40 38.70
CA LEU A 268 -57.84 -57.75 39.10
C LEU A 268 -57.90 -58.00 40.62
N VAL A 269 -58.07 -56.94 41.42
CA VAL A 269 -58.10 -56.98 42.89
C VAL A 269 -59.51 -56.75 43.46
N GLY A 270 -60.50 -56.44 42.61
CA GLY A 270 -61.93 -56.41 42.95
C GLY A 270 -62.64 -57.69 42.55
#